data_AF-A0A401USL5-F1
#
_entry.id   AF-A0A401USL5-F1
#
_cell.length_a   1.000
_cell.length_b   1.000
_cell.length_c   1.000
_cell.angle_alpha   90.00
_cell.angle_beta   90.00
_cell.angle_gamma   90.00
#
_symmetry.space_group_name_H-M   'P 1'
#
loop_
_entity.id
_entity.type
_entity.pdbx_description
1 polymer ?
#
loop_
_entity_poly.entity_id
_entity_poly.type
_entity_poly.pdbx_seq_one_letter_code
_entity_poly.pdbx_strand_id
1 'polypeptide(L)'
;MSDIDYNNKSYLNKAYKNFSELVYVVSTKELQYFITKGEFTSFFNYKMRKMLSEISDQKNGLLDASIFFNTEGEITLIDAEIIGKFIRDNYMLKMLEYYKNTSLNKIIREVVNGSEKAKGDYILISYSILYNTLNELYKTISCKKANTIVYKNRYELEEYYEEDCTMVIAVLLILEDLCKYIGVDRYKMLKEIKEKKYK
;
A
#
# COMPACT_ATOMS: atom_id res chain seq x y z
N MET A 1 20.13 31.75 -14.36
CA MET A 1 20.34 30.60 -15.26
C MET A 1 21.64 29.94 -14.86
N SER A 2 21.52 28.79 -14.22
CA SER A 2 22.62 27.85 -14.00
C SER A 2 21.98 26.49 -14.05
N ASP A 3 22.37 25.72 -15.05
CA ASP A 3 21.81 24.42 -15.42
C ASP A 3 21.68 23.52 -14.20
N ILE A 4 20.43 23.21 -13.85
CA ILE A 4 20.12 22.14 -12.91
C ILE A 4 20.45 20.86 -13.64
N ASP A 5 21.54 20.24 -13.23
CA ASP A 5 22.04 18.97 -13.73
C ASP A 5 20.98 17.87 -13.52
N TYR A 6 20.15 17.64 -14.55
CA TYR A 6 19.08 16.65 -14.58
C TYR A 6 19.59 15.19 -14.56
N ASN A 7 20.91 14.96 -14.42
CA ASN A 7 21.53 13.63 -14.50
C ASN A 7 21.94 13.01 -13.17
N ASN A 8 21.59 13.59 -12.02
CA ASN A 8 21.99 13.02 -10.75
C ASN A 8 21.08 11.86 -10.31
N LYS A 9 21.27 10.67 -10.91
CA LYS A 9 20.59 9.38 -10.60
C LYS A 9 20.75 8.89 -9.14
N SER A 10 21.16 9.75 -8.20
CA SER A 10 21.35 9.44 -6.78
C SER A 10 20.04 9.35 -5.98
N TYR A 11 18.89 9.70 -6.57
CA TYR A 11 17.58 9.64 -5.91
C TYR A 11 17.00 8.22 -5.80
N LEU A 12 17.57 7.23 -6.51
CA LEU A 12 17.38 5.81 -6.18
C LEU A 12 18.16 5.53 -4.89
N ASN A 13 17.64 6.05 -3.79
CA ASN A 13 18.24 6.05 -2.48
C ASN A 13 18.67 4.62 -2.12
N LYS A 14 19.93 4.46 -1.72
CA LYS A 14 20.54 3.20 -1.23
C LYS A 14 19.87 2.63 0.04
N ALA A 15 18.70 3.15 0.43
CA ALA A 15 17.98 2.80 1.66
C ALA A 15 17.22 1.47 1.56
N TYR A 16 16.86 1.03 0.33
CA TYR A 16 16.12 -0.22 0.10
C TYR A 16 16.88 -1.11 -0.88
N LYS A 17 16.94 -2.42 -0.63
CA LYS A 17 17.61 -3.41 -1.47
C LYS A 17 16.90 -3.56 -2.82
N ASN A 18 15.58 -3.41 -2.85
CA ASN A 18 14.76 -3.45 -4.07
C ASN A 18 13.40 -2.73 -3.85
N PHE A 19 12.61 -2.60 -4.92
CA PHE A 19 11.33 -1.91 -4.84
C PHE A 19 10.28 -2.66 -4.00
N SER A 20 10.32 -3.99 -3.94
CA SER A 20 9.38 -4.73 -3.09
C SER A 20 9.65 -4.51 -1.60
N GLU A 21 10.90 -4.32 -1.20
CA GLU A 21 11.24 -3.91 0.17
C GLU A 21 10.70 -2.51 0.50
N LEU A 22 10.79 -1.56 -0.45
CA LEU A 22 10.14 -0.25 -0.29
C LEU A 22 8.64 -0.43 -0.03
N VAL A 23 7.92 -1.17 -0.89
CA VAL A 23 6.47 -1.40 -0.75
C VAL A 23 6.13 -1.97 0.62
N TYR A 24 6.91 -2.94 1.11
CA TYR A 24 6.73 -3.50 2.45
C TYR A 24 6.90 -2.44 3.54
N VAL A 25 8.03 -1.71 3.54
CA VAL A 25 8.34 -0.73 4.58
C VAL A 25 7.31 0.40 4.62
N VAL A 26 6.95 0.97 3.46
CA VAL A 26 5.98 2.08 3.43
C VAL A 26 4.59 1.59 3.83
N SER A 27 4.17 0.39 3.41
CA SER A 27 2.87 -0.15 3.78
C SER A 27 2.77 -0.43 5.27
N THR A 28 3.80 -1.03 5.88
CA THR A 28 3.82 -1.26 7.33
C THR A 28 3.81 0.06 8.08
N LYS A 29 4.71 0.99 7.74
CA LYS A 29 4.86 2.27 8.45
C LYS A 29 3.61 3.13 8.38
N GLU A 30 3.07 3.35 7.18
CA GLU A 30 1.93 4.25 6.99
C GLU A 30 0.66 3.68 7.62
N LEU A 31 0.42 2.37 7.48
CA LEU A 31 -0.76 1.75 8.08
C LEU A 31 -0.67 1.66 9.60
N GLN A 32 0.50 1.33 10.16
CA GLN A 32 0.69 1.28 11.61
C GLN A 32 0.48 2.66 12.25
N TYR A 33 0.91 3.73 11.58
CA TYR A 33 0.70 5.09 12.06
C TYR A 33 -0.76 5.55 11.90
N PHE A 34 -1.39 5.21 10.78
CA PHE A 34 -2.70 5.75 10.42
C PHE A 34 -3.86 4.99 11.05
N ILE A 35 -3.82 3.65 11.05
CA ILE A 35 -4.92 2.78 11.48
C ILE A 35 -4.85 2.58 12.99
N THR A 36 -5.92 2.91 13.70
CA THR A 36 -6.05 2.62 15.13
C THR A 36 -6.74 1.28 15.39
N LYS A 37 -7.68 0.89 14.52
CA LYS A 37 -8.39 -0.39 14.59
C LYS A 37 -8.86 -0.77 13.19
N GLY A 38 -8.71 -2.04 12.81
CA GLY A 38 -9.27 -2.58 11.58
C GLY A 38 -10.16 -3.78 11.87
N GLU A 39 -11.30 -3.86 11.18
CA GLU A 39 -12.10 -5.08 11.11
C GLU A 39 -11.75 -5.80 9.81
N PHE A 40 -11.36 -7.05 9.90
CA PHE A 40 -10.90 -7.83 8.75
C PHE A 40 -12.04 -8.53 8.04
N THR A 41 -11.91 -8.75 6.74
CA THR A 41 -12.91 -9.49 5.97
C THR A 41 -12.96 -10.96 6.42
N SER A 42 -14.13 -11.61 6.27
CA SER A 42 -14.28 -13.04 6.57
C SER A 42 -13.31 -13.91 5.75
N PHE A 43 -13.03 -13.50 4.51
CA PHE A 43 -12.05 -14.15 3.64
C PHE A 43 -10.64 -14.06 4.23
N PHE A 44 -10.19 -12.88 4.64
CA PHE A 44 -8.87 -12.71 5.24
C PHE A 44 -8.75 -13.45 6.58
N ASN A 45 -9.78 -13.36 7.43
CA ASN A 45 -9.87 -14.12 8.67
C ASN A 45 -9.68 -15.63 8.42
N TYR A 46 -10.41 -16.20 7.45
CA TYR A 46 -10.29 -17.60 7.09
C TYR A 46 -8.88 -17.96 6.58
N LYS A 47 -8.32 -17.14 5.69
CA LYS A 47 -6.99 -17.38 5.12
C LYS A 47 -5.92 -17.42 6.20
N MET A 48 -5.94 -16.47 7.14
CA MET A 48 -4.95 -16.42 8.22
C MET A 48 -5.09 -17.60 9.19
N ARG A 49 -6.32 -17.99 9.54
CA ARG A 49 -6.54 -19.20 10.37
C ARG A 49 -5.97 -20.45 9.70
N LYS A 50 -6.25 -20.64 8.41
CA LYS A 50 -5.77 -21.80 7.65
C LYS A 50 -4.23 -21.85 7.61
N MET A 51 -3.59 -20.71 7.35
CA MET A 51 -2.12 -20.63 7.35
C MET A 51 -1.54 -20.98 8.73
N LEU A 52 -2.15 -20.49 9.81
CA LEU A 52 -1.68 -20.81 11.16
C LEU A 52 -1.89 -22.28 11.53
N SER A 53 -3.02 -22.89 11.15
CA SER A 53 -3.23 -24.33 11.39
C SER A 53 -2.21 -25.18 10.63
N GLU A 54 -1.89 -24.82 9.38
CA GLU A 54 -0.89 -25.54 8.59
C GLU A 54 0.51 -25.46 9.21
N ILE A 55 0.86 -24.34 9.85
CA ILE A 55 2.15 -24.16 10.55
C ILE A 55 2.16 -24.90 11.89
N SER A 56 1.06 -24.86 12.66
CA SER A 56 0.97 -25.56 13.95
C SER A 56 1.08 -27.06 13.81
N ASP A 57 0.59 -27.61 12.70
CA ASP A 57 0.66 -29.05 12.40
C ASP A 57 2.09 -29.50 12.04
N GLN A 58 3.01 -28.55 11.73
CA GLN A 58 4.35 -28.85 11.21
C GLN A 58 5.51 -28.72 12.21
N LYS A 59 5.39 -28.07 13.38
CA LYS A 59 6.42 -28.10 14.45
C LYS A 59 6.00 -27.45 15.80
N ASN A 60 6.44 -28.11 16.88
CA ASN A 60 6.50 -27.73 18.31
C ASN A 60 6.39 -26.23 18.68
N GLY A 61 5.30 -25.88 19.37
CA GLY A 61 5.31 -25.22 20.69
C GLY A 61 5.76 -23.76 20.86
N LEU A 62 6.32 -23.10 19.85
CA LEU A 62 6.79 -21.70 19.96
C LEU A 62 6.48 -20.93 18.67
N LEU A 63 5.21 -20.67 18.42
CA LEU A 63 4.81 -19.54 17.59
C LEU A 63 4.50 -18.39 18.56
N ASP A 64 5.40 -17.42 18.66
CA ASP A 64 5.06 -16.08 19.14
C ASP A 64 3.91 -15.59 18.25
N ALA A 65 2.68 -15.69 18.77
CA ALA A 65 1.48 -15.50 17.96
C ALA A 65 1.34 -14.02 17.60
N SER A 66 1.86 -13.64 16.43
CA SER A 66 1.73 -12.31 15.84
C SER A 66 0.30 -11.95 15.42
N ILE A 67 -0.66 -12.86 15.64
CA ILE A 67 -2.08 -12.71 15.31
C ILE A 67 -2.92 -13.29 16.46
N PHE A 68 -3.85 -12.50 16.97
CA PHE A 68 -4.81 -12.89 17.99
C PHE A 68 -6.20 -12.92 17.40
N PHE A 69 -6.96 -13.98 17.71
CA PHE A 69 -8.35 -14.14 17.30
C PHE A 69 -9.28 -14.06 18.51
N ASN A 70 -10.49 -13.54 18.32
CA ASN A 70 -11.55 -13.61 19.32
C ASN A 70 -12.16 -15.02 19.37
N THR A 71 -13.13 -15.22 20.26
CA THR A 71 -13.86 -16.49 20.43
C THR A 71 -14.67 -16.90 19.20
N GLU A 72 -14.98 -15.96 18.30
CA GLU A 72 -15.65 -16.20 17.02
C GLU A 72 -14.66 -16.51 15.88
N GLY A 73 -13.36 -16.51 16.20
CA GLY A 73 -12.29 -16.77 15.25
C GLY A 73 -11.96 -15.58 14.35
N GLU A 74 -12.40 -14.37 14.67
CA GLU A 74 -12.05 -13.14 13.94
C GLU A 74 -10.77 -12.51 14.50
N ILE A 75 -9.91 -11.99 13.62
CA ILE A 75 -8.67 -11.31 14.00
C ILE A 75 -9.01 -10.09 14.85
N THR A 76 -8.53 -10.09 16.09
CA THR A 76 -8.65 -8.98 17.04
C THR A 76 -7.41 -8.10 17.03
N LEU A 77 -6.23 -8.71 16.85
CA LEU A 77 -4.96 -8.01 16.76
C LEU A 77 -4.03 -8.75 15.78
N ILE A 78 -3.31 -7.99 14.97
CA ILE A 78 -2.35 -8.52 14.01
C ILE A 78 -1.17 -7.56 13.91
N ASP A 79 0.03 -8.12 13.84
CA ASP A 79 1.23 -7.34 13.60
C ASP A 79 1.17 -6.63 12.24
N ALA A 80 1.45 -5.32 12.23
CA ALA A 80 1.50 -4.51 11.01
C ALA A 80 2.55 -5.02 10.02
N GLU A 81 3.57 -5.75 10.46
CA GLU A 81 4.51 -6.44 9.57
C GLU A 81 3.82 -7.51 8.71
N ILE A 82 2.84 -8.22 9.25
CA ILE A 82 2.11 -9.26 8.50
C ILE A 82 1.27 -8.61 7.41
N ILE A 83 0.58 -7.52 7.76
CA ILE A 83 -0.18 -6.71 6.80
C ILE A 83 0.73 -6.15 5.71
N GLY A 84 1.89 -5.58 6.07
CA GLY A 84 2.84 -5.06 5.09
C GLY A 84 3.40 -6.14 4.17
N LYS A 85 3.73 -7.33 4.70
CA LYS A 85 4.17 -8.48 3.89
C LYS A 85 3.09 -8.90 2.91
N PHE A 86 1.84 -9.01 3.36
CA PHE A 86 0.70 -9.32 2.50
C PHE A 86 0.54 -8.29 1.37
N ILE A 87 0.60 -7.00 1.69
CA ILE A 87 0.47 -5.92 0.70
C ILE A 87 1.62 -5.98 -0.32
N ARG A 88 2.87 -6.16 0.14
CA ARG A 88 4.02 -6.34 -0.76
C ARG A 88 3.82 -7.49 -1.72
N ASP A 89 3.42 -8.65 -1.20
CA ASP A 89 3.31 -9.88 -1.98
C ASP A 89 2.19 -9.75 -3.02
N ASN A 90 1.01 -9.26 -2.61
CA ASN A 90 -0.09 -8.97 -3.53
C ASN A 90 0.28 -7.89 -4.56
N TYR A 91 0.94 -6.82 -4.15
CA TYR A 91 1.37 -5.75 -5.05
C TYR A 91 2.34 -6.28 -6.11
N MET A 92 3.33 -7.07 -5.70
CA MET A 92 4.30 -7.68 -6.61
C MET A 92 3.63 -8.62 -7.61
N LEU A 93 2.72 -9.49 -7.15
CA LEU A 93 1.97 -10.40 -8.01
C LEU A 93 1.11 -9.62 -9.02
N LYS A 94 0.35 -8.62 -8.57
CA LYS A 94 -0.56 -7.85 -9.43
C LYS A 94 0.18 -6.95 -10.43
N MET A 95 1.31 -6.37 -10.04
CA MET A 95 2.18 -5.63 -10.97
C MET A 95 2.77 -6.56 -12.02
N LEU A 96 3.20 -7.76 -11.62
CA LEU A 96 3.74 -8.76 -12.54
C LEU A 96 2.68 -9.22 -13.56
N GLU A 97 1.45 -9.48 -13.10
CA GLU A 97 0.30 -9.81 -13.96
C GLU A 97 0.01 -8.68 -14.96
N TYR A 98 -0.09 -7.44 -14.48
CA TYR A 98 -0.42 -6.28 -15.33
C TYR A 98 0.63 -6.02 -16.42
N TYR A 99 1.91 -6.11 -16.07
CA TYR A 99 3.03 -5.86 -16.98
C TYR A 99 3.55 -7.15 -17.65
N LYS A 100 2.67 -8.13 -17.89
CA LYS A 100 2.96 -9.35 -18.69
C LYS A 100 4.21 -10.10 -18.23
N ASN A 101 4.27 -10.41 -16.93
CA ASN A 101 5.38 -11.13 -16.28
C ASN A 101 6.72 -10.37 -16.24
N THR A 102 6.70 -9.06 -16.44
CA THR A 102 7.91 -8.24 -16.27
C THR A 102 8.25 -8.11 -14.78
N SER A 103 9.52 -8.31 -14.42
CA SER A 103 9.95 -8.17 -13.02
C SER A 103 9.71 -6.75 -12.49
N LEU A 104 9.27 -6.62 -11.24
CA LEU A 104 8.96 -5.34 -10.61
C LEU A 104 10.09 -4.31 -10.72
N ASN A 105 11.35 -4.70 -10.49
CA ASN A 105 12.48 -3.79 -10.62
C ASN A 105 12.67 -3.25 -12.05
N LYS A 106 12.35 -4.05 -13.08
CA LYS A 106 12.42 -3.61 -14.48
C LYS A 106 11.29 -2.63 -14.80
N ILE A 107 10.06 -2.92 -14.37
CA ILE A 107 8.91 -2.02 -14.52
C ILE A 107 9.26 -0.65 -13.92
N ILE A 108 9.77 -0.63 -12.68
CA ILE A 108 10.09 0.63 -11.99
C ILE A 108 11.21 1.38 -12.68
N ARG A 109 12.26 0.70 -13.18
CA ARG A 109 13.30 1.36 -13.98
C ARG A 109 12.74 1.99 -15.26
N GLU A 110 11.81 1.32 -15.93
CA GLU A 110 11.15 1.85 -17.13
C GLU A 110 10.25 3.04 -16.80
N VAL A 111 9.54 3.02 -15.67
CA VAL A 111 8.71 4.14 -15.20
C VAL A 111 9.57 5.35 -14.83
N VAL A 112 10.67 5.15 -14.10
CA VAL A 112 11.58 6.24 -13.67
C VAL A 112 12.22 6.93 -14.86
N ASN A 113 12.64 6.17 -15.88
CA ASN A 113 13.27 6.71 -17.09
C ASN A 113 12.25 7.01 -18.22
N GLY A 114 10.97 6.78 -17.96
CA GLY A 114 9.90 6.82 -18.94
C GLY A 114 9.29 8.21 -19.11
N SER A 115 8.27 8.28 -19.97
CA SER A 115 7.48 9.49 -20.18
C SER A 115 6.55 9.77 -19.00
N GLU A 116 6.00 10.99 -18.94
CA GLU A 116 4.97 11.33 -17.95
C GLU A 116 3.74 10.41 -18.08
N LYS A 117 3.42 9.92 -19.29
CA LYS A 117 2.39 8.90 -19.48
C LYS A 117 2.71 7.60 -18.74
N ALA A 118 3.95 7.11 -18.81
CA ALA A 118 4.35 5.88 -18.12
C ALA A 118 4.24 6.03 -16.59
N LYS A 119 4.53 7.22 -16.06
CA LYS A 119 4.33 7.55 -14.65
C LYS A 119 2.85 7.64 -14.28
N GLY A 120 2.04 8.30 -15.10
CA GLY A 120 0.58 8.37 -14.94
C GLY A 120 -0.06 6.98 -14.89
N ASP A 121 0.30 6.11 -15.83
CA ASP A 121 -0.17 4.73 -15.87
C ASP A 121 0.25 3.98 -14.58
N TYR A 122 1.51 4.09 -14.17
CA TYR A 122 2.01 3.50 -12.93
C TYR A 122 1.22 3.95 -11.69
N ILE A 123 0.91 5.25 -11.57
CA ILE A 123 0.15 5.81 -10.43
C ILE A 123 -1.22 5.16 -10.35
N LEU A 124 -1.93 5.07 -11.47
CA LEU A 124 -3.30 4.55 -11.53
C LEU A 124 -3.35 3.05 -11.26
N ILE A 125 -2.40 2.30 -11.83
CA ILE A 125 -2.27 0.87 -11.60
C ILE A 125 -1.96 0.61 -10.13
N SER A 126 -0.99 1.34 -9.57
CA SER A 126 -0.60 1.20 -8.17
C SER A 126 -1.74 1.55 -7.22
N TYR A 127 -2.45 2.65 -7.47
CA TYR A 127 -3.66 3.00 -6.72
C TYR A 127 -4.69 1.86 -6.73
N SER A 128 -4.99 1.33 -7.92
CA SER A 128 -5.98 0.25 -8.09
C SER A 128 -5.58 -1.01 -7.32
N ILE A 129 -4.32 -1.42 -7.44
CA ILE A 129 -3.79 -2.60 -6.75
C ILE A 129 -3.84 -2.41 -5.24
N LEU A 130 -3.38 -1.27 -4.73
CA LEU A 130 -3.37 -0.96 -3.30
C LEU A 130 -4.79 -0.89 -2.73
N TYR A 131 -5.70 -0.21 -3.42
CA TYR A 131 -7.11 -0.12 -3.03
C TYR A 131 -7.77 -1.49 -2.94
N ASN A 132 -7.64 -2.30 -4.00
CA ASN A 132 -8.22 -3.65 -4.03
C ASN A 132 -7.60 -4.53 -2.94
N THR A 133 -6.29 -4.41 -2.70
CA THR A 133 -5.61 -5.17 -1.64
C THR A 133 -6.11 -4.78 -0.25
N LEU A 134 -6.28 -3.47 0.04
CA LEU A 134 -6.83 -3.04 1.33
C LEU A 134 -8.31 -3.44 1.48
N ASN A 135 -9.08 -3.44 0.40
CA ASN A 135 -10.47 -3.88 0.39
C ASN A 135 -10.62 -5.40 0.59
N GLU A 136 -9.65 -6.19 0.13
CA GLU A 136 -9.59 -7.63 0.44
C GLU A 136 -9.24 -7.88 1.92
N LEU A 137 -8.42 -7.02 2.52
CA LEU A 137 -7.98 -7.14 3.90
C LEU A 137 -9.06 -6.68 4.89
N TYR A 138 -9.57 -5.47 4.71
CA TYR A 138 -10.37 -4.75 5.68
C TYR A 138 -11.82 -4.63 5.24
N LYS A 139 -12.72 -5.01 6.14
CA LYS A 139 -14.14 -4.64 6.10
C LYS A 139 -14.32 -3.17 6.47
N THR A 140 -13.69 -2.74 7.56
CA THR A 140 -13.70 -1.34 8.01
C THR A 140 -12.35 -0.94 8.61
N ILE A 141 -11.99 0.33 8.46
CA ILE A 141 -10.78 0.93 9.02
C ILE A 141 -11.18 2.11 9.89
N SER A 142 -10.76 2.10 11.14
CA SER A 142 -10.88 3.22 12.07
C SER A 142 -9.53 3.90 12.28
N CYS A 143 -9.54 5.23 12.30
CA CYS A 143 -8.38 6.07 12.61
C CYS A 143 -8.79 7.22 13.55
N LYS A 144 -7.80 7.94 14.09
CA LYS A 144 -8.08 9.14 14.91
C LYS A 144 -8.77 10.21 14.03
N LYS A 145 -9.91 10.74 14.47
CA LYS A 145 -10.66 11.79 13.74
C LYS A 145 -9.79 12.97 13.29
N ALA A 146 -8.85 13.40 14.13
CA ALA A 146 -7.90 14.47 13.81
C ALA A 146 -7.02 14.12 12.59
N ASN A 147 -6.55 12.87 12.49
CA ASN A 147 -5.77 12.41 11.34
C ASN A 147 -6.62 12.39 10.07
N THR A 148 -7.88 11.95 10.17
CA THR A 148 -8.81 11.96 9.02
C THR A 148 -8.96 13.38 8.46
N ILE A 149 -9.20 14.38 9.32
CA ILE A 149 -9.36 15.77 8.88
C ILE A 149 -8.08 16.29 8.21
N VAL A 150 -6.92 16.07 8.84
CA VAL A 150 -5.62 16.49 8.28
C VAL A 150 -5.38 15.87 6.90
N TYR A 151 -5.66 14.58 6.74
CA TYR A 151 -5.42 13.89 5.48
C TYR A 151 -6.50 14.15 4.42
N LYS A 152 -7.76 14.39 4.81
CA LYS A 152 -8.78 14.88 3.88
C LYS A 152 -8.35 16.20 3.25
N ASN A 153 -7.83 17.14 4.05
CA ASN A 153 -7.32 18.40 3.54
C ASN A 153 -6.04 18.21 2.70
N ARG A 154 -5.11 17.36 3.14
CA ARG A 154 -3.84 17.09 2.41
C ARG A 154 -4.09 16.54 1.00
N TYR A 155 -5.10 15.68 0.86
CA TYR A 155 -5.41 14.98 -0.38
C TYR A 155 -6.60 15.57 -1.14
N GLU A 156 -7.10 16.73 -0.70
CA GLU A 156 -8.22 17.42 -1.29
C GLU A 156 -9.46 16.51 -1.46
N LEU A 157 -9.81 15.81 -0.36
CA LEU A 157 -10.93 14.88 -0.25
C LEU A 157 -12.07 15.47 0.60
N GLU A 158 -12.12 16.78 0.84
CA GLU A 158 -13.12 17.43 1.70
C GLU A 158 -14.54 17.05 1.30
N GLU A 159 -14.81 17.02 -0.01
CA GLU A 159 -16.08 16.67 -0.63
C GLU A 159 -16.28 15.16 -0.86
N TYR A 160 -15.33 14.32 -0.45
CA TYR A 160 -15.46 12.87 -0.52
C TYR A 160 -16.20 12.35 0.71
N TYR A 161 -17.45 11.90 0.52
CA TYR A 161 -18.37 11.45 1.57
C TYR A 161 -18.62 9.95 1.58
N GLU A 162 -17.95 9.19 0.72
CA GLU A 162 -18.10 7.74 0.65
C GLU A 162 -17.56 7.04 1.92
N GLU A 163 -18.15 5.89 2.24
CA GLU A 163 -17.82 5.10 3.45
C GLU A 163 -16.36 4.60 3.46
N ASP A 164 -15.75 4.46 2.27
CA ASP A 164 -14.38 4.00 2.08
C ASP A 164 -13.32 5.12 2.22
N CYS A 165 -13.70 6.34 2.62
CA CYS A 165 -12.79 7.49 2.72
C CYS A 165 -11.49 7.18 3.51
N THR A 166 -11.60 6.48 4.64
CA THR A 166 -10.43 6.08 5.43
C THR A 166 -9.53 5.11 4.66
N MET A 167 -10.11 4.20 3.88
CA MET A 167 -9.36 3.28 3.02
C MET A 167 -8.66 4.04 1.89
N VAL A 168 -9.35 4.98 1.25
CA VAL A 168 -8.76 5.87 0.23
C VAL A 168 -7.56 6.63 0.82
N ILE A 169 -7.68 7.21 2.01
CA ILE A 169 -6.56 7.90 2.67
C ILE A 169 -5.38 6.95 2.92
N ALA A 170 -5.64 5.73 3.39
CA ALA A 170 -4.61 4.72 3.61
C ALA A 170 -3.87 4.36 2.31
N VAL A 171 -4.61 4.20 1.20
CA VAL A 171 -4.01 3.99 -0.14
C VAL A 171 -3.13 5.17 -0.54
N LEU A 172 -3.64 6.40 -0.39
CA LEU A 172 -2.92 7.61 -0.80
C LEU A 172 -1.65 7.83 0.02
N LEU A 173 -1.62 7.48 1.29
CA LEU A 173 -0.41 7.55 2.12
C LEU A 173 0.69 6.64 1.57
N ILE A 174 0.36 5.37 1.30
CA ILE A 174 1.30 4.41 0.73
C ILE A 174 1.75 4.89 -0.65
N LEU A 175 0.80 5.29 -1.50
CA LEU A 175 1.06 5.69 -2.87
C LEU A 175 1.92 6.95 -2.95
N GLU A 176 1.73 7.91 -2.03
CA GLU A 176 2.54 9.15 -1.99
C GLU A 176 4.03 8.82 -1.84
N ASP A 177 4.40 7.87 -0.98
CA ASP A 177 5.79 7.48 -0.79
C ASP A 177 6.34 6.65 -1.95
N LEU A 178 5.52 5.80 -2.59
CA LEU A 178 5.90 5.11 -3.81
C LEU A 178 6.13 6.10 -4.98
N CYS A 179 5.28 7.12 -5.11
CA CYS A 179 5.41 8.18 -6.10
C CYS A 179 6.68 9.01 -5.89
N LYS A 180 6.99 9.38 -4.64
CA LYS A 180 8.25 10.08 -4.31
C LYS A 180 9.46 9.29 -4.78
N TYR A 181 9.45 7.97 -4.62
CA TYR A 181 10.57 7.12 -5.07
C TYR A 181 10.83 7.21 -6.58
N ILE A 182 9.78 7.37 -7.39
CA ILE A 182 9.91 7.53 -8.84
C ILE A 182 10.01 8.99 -9.31
N GLY A 183 10.19 9.94 -8.39
CA GLY A 183 10.31 11.36 -8.69
C GLY A 183 8.99 12.04 -9.08
N VAL A 184 7.85 11.51 -8.61
CA VAL A 184 6.53 12.12 -8.76
C VAL A 184 6.11 12.75 -7.44
N ASP A 185 5.81 14.06 -7.47
CA ASP A 185 5.27 14.76 -6.30
C ASP A 185 3.78 14.47 -6.07
N ARG A 186 3.31 14.81 -4.87
CA ARG A 186 1.92 14.60 -4.45
C ARG A 186 0.90 15.30 -5.36
N TYR A 187 1.18 16.50 -5.84
CA TYR A 187 0.23 17.27 -6.64
C TYR A 187 0.00 16.60 -7.99
N LYS A 188 1.07 16.15 -8.64
CA LYS A 188 0.98 15.34 -9.87
C LYS A 188 0.25 14.02 -9.64
N MET A 189 0.56 13.32 -8.55
CA MET A 189 -0.13 12.09 -8.16
C MET A 189 -1.65 12.30 -8.02
N LEU A 190 -2.07 13.32 -7.27
CA LEU A 190 -3.49 13.61 -7.05
C LEU A 190 -4.20 14.01 -8.34
N LYS A 191 -3.54 14.80 -9.20
CA LYS A 191 -4.08 15.19 -10.50
C LYS A 191 -4.43 13.96 -11.35
N GLU A 192 -3.49 13.02 -11.48
CA GLU A 192 -3.72 11.78 -12.26
C GLU A 192 -4.88 10.94 -11.71
N ILE A 193 -4.99 10.82 -10.38
CA ILE A 193 -6.07 10.07 -9.73
C ILE A 193 -7.42 10.76 -9.97
N LYS A 194 -7.49 12.08 -9.75
CA LYS A 194 -8.73 12.84 -9.87
C LYS A 194 -9.27 12.88 -11.30
N GLU A 195 -8.40 13.07 -12.29
CA GLU A 195 -8.82 13.16 -13.69
C GLU A 195 -9.43 11.86 -14.24
N LYS A 196 -9.11 10.70 -13.64
CA LYS A 196 -9.53 9.38 -14.16
C LYS A 196 -10.39 8.53 -13.23
N LYS A 197 -10.52 8.86 -11.93
CA LYS A 197 -11.36 8.09 -10.98
C LYS A 197 -12.54 8.86 -10.39
N TYR A 198 -12.53 10.18 -10.35
CA TYR A 198 -13.62 10.98 -9.76
C TYR A 198 -14.39 11.81 -10.81
N LYS A 199 -14.43 11.30 -12.06
CA LYS A 199 -15.29 11.81 -13.14
C LYS A 199 -16.40 10.80 -13.45
#